data_AF-A0A7Y8K210-F1
#
_entry.id   AF-A0A7Y8K210-F1
#
_cell.length_a   1.000
_cell.length_b   1.000
_cell.length_c   1.000
_cell.angle_alpha   90.00
_cell.angle_beta   90.00
_cell.angle_gamma   90.00
#
_symmetry.space_group_name_H-M   'P 1'
#
loop_
_entity.id
_entity.type
_entity.pdbx_description
1 polymer ?
#
loop_
_entity_poly.entity_id
_entity_poly.type
_entity_poly.pdbx_seq_one_letter_code
_entity_poly.pdbx_strand_id
1 'polypeptide(L)'
;MPTQVITTDRQISSLKPLDCRFERRVSGARGLSLRVWPSGLRQFEVRFAVKDGPRRRVILGDYPAVSLADARQKATQLRLELLKGVDPVAERAAAQIPAPPQDSLDEVAETYWAAAELGLHGGRRRPKRPRTIANERHLWKRHISATYSTPPSNTVSSRDRYGARRR
;
A
#
# COMPACT_ATOMS: atom_id res chain seq x y z
N MET A 1 -19.38 12.40 26.91
CA MET A 1 -18.98 11.18 27.64
C MET A 1 -17.47 10.98 27.52
N PRO A 2 -16.72 10.85 28.62
CA PRO A 2 -15.28 10.62 28.56
C PRO A 2 -15.01 9.29 27.85
N THR A 3 -14.24 9.33 26.77
CA THR A 3 -13.80 8.12 26.08
C THR A 3 -12.81 7.41 27.00
N GLN A 4 -13.23 6.32 27.66
CA GLN A 4 -12.31 5.52 28.49
C GLN A 4 -11.08 5.12 27.67
N VAL A 5 -9.90 5.41 28.23
CA VAL A 5 -8.61 5.12 27.64
C VAL A 5 -8.08 3.81 28.22
N ILE A 6 -7.65 2.91 27.35
CA ILE A 6 -7.04 1.64 27.72
C ILE A 6 -5.56 1.85 28.03
N THR A 7 -5.11 1.38 29.18
CA THR A 7 -3.72 1.50 29.64
C THR A 7 -3.06 0.15 29.87
N THR A 8 -3.82 -0.90 30.22
CA THR A 8 -3.28 -2.22 30.55
C THR A 8 -3.92 -3.32 29.70
N ASP A 9 -3.20 -4.44 29.55
CA ASP A 9 -3.66 -5.59 28.79
C ASP A 9 -4.90 -6.24 29.42
N ARG A 10 -4.94 -6.26 30.75
CA ARG A 10 -6.11 -6.74 31.53
C ARG A 10 -7.39 -5.96 31.22
N GLN A 11 -7.27 -4.66 30.95
CA GLN A 11 -8.43 -3.87 30.51
C GLN A 11 -8.92 -4.37 29.15
N ILE A 12 -8.03 -4.68 28.22
CA ILE A 12 -8.37 -5.21 26.89
C ILE A 12 -9.06 -6.57 27.00
N SER A 13 -8.49 -7.47 27.79
CA SER A 13 -9.05 -8.81 27.96
C SER A 13 -10.45 -8.78 28.57
N SER A 14 -10.70 -7.83 29.50
CA SER A 14 -11.99 -7.61 30.15
C SER A 14 -13.06 -6.90 29.29
N LEU A 15 -12.71 -6.39 28.11
CA LEU A 15 -13.67 -5.69 27.26
C LEU A 15 -14.71 -6.66 26.71
N LYS A 16 -15.98 -6.37 27.03
CA LYS A 16 -17.12 -7.08 26.45
C LYS A 16 -17.40 -6.53 25.05
N PRO A 17 -17.61 -7.40 24.04
CA PRO A 17 -18.15 -6.95 22.76
C PRO A 17 -19.56 -6.38 22.97
N LEU A 18 -19.88 -5.35 22.20
CA LEU A 18 -21.21 -4.74 22.15
C LEU A 18 -21.87 -5.10 20.82
N ASP A 19 -23.18 -4.86 20.71
CA ASP A 19 -23.95 -5.13 19.48
C ASP A 19 -23.43 -4.36 18.27
N CYS A 20 -22.81 -3.21 18.51
CA CYS A 20 -22.16 -2.37 17.50
C CYS A 20 -20.64 -2.33 17.71
N ARG A 21 -19.91 -2.34 16.59
CA ARG A 21 -18.46 -2.14 16.59
C ARG A 21 -18.11 -0.82 17.28
N PHE A 22 -17.13 -0.84 18.16
CA PHE A 22 -16.69 0.35 18.86
C PHE A 22 -15.16 0.44 18.92
N GLU A 23 -14.68 1.64 19.22
CA GLU A 23 -13.27 1.94 19.35
C GLU A 23 -12.95 2.55 20.71
N ARG A 24 -11.77 2.23 21.23
CA ARG A 24 -11.24 2.79 22.46
C ARG A 24 -9.84 3.29 22.22
N ARG A 25 -9.53 4.49 22.74
CA ARG A 25 -8.17 5.03 22.67
C ARG A 25 -7.27 4.21 23.57
N VAL A 26 -6.03 4.02 23.13
CA VAL A 26 -5.00 3.33 23.90
C VAL A 26 -3.94 4.35 24.31
N SER A 27 -3.54 4.34 25.58
CA SER A 27 -2.48 5.20 26.09
C SER A 27 -1.09 4.68 25.68
N GLY A 28 -0.11 5.58 25.67
CA GLY A 28 1.30 5.25 25.39
C GLY A 28 1.72 5.41 23.93
N ALA A 29 0.80 5.59 22.99
CA ALA A 29 1.14 5.95 21.60
C ALA A 29 0.09 6.88 20.99
N ARG A 30 0.55 7.93 20.29
CA ARG A 30 -0.34 8.90 19.66
C ARG A 30 -1.10 8.28 18.49
N GLY A 31 -2.42 8.37 18.54
CA GLY A 31 -3.30 7.85 17.48
C GLY A 31 -3.55 6.35 17.54
N LEU A 32 -3.03 5.64 18.56
CA LEU A 32 -3.31 4.23 18.77
C LEU A 32 -4.70 4.04 19.38
N SER A 33 -5.47 3.13 18.80
CA SER A 33 -6.78 2.73 19.27
C SER A 33 -6.99 1.23 19.12
N LEU A 34 -7.81 0.66 20.00
CA LEU A 34 -8.30 -0.70 19.91
C LEU A 34 -9.72 -0.65 19.36
N ARG A 35 -9.96 -1.40 18.29
CA ARG A 35 -11.25 -1.61 17.68
C ARG A 35 -11.80 -2.96 18.10
N VAL A 36 -13.01 -3.00 18.62
CA VAL A 36 -13.69 -4.20 19.08
C VAL A 36 -14.93 -4.43 18.22
N TRP A 37 -15.02 -5.60 17.61
CA TRP A 37 -16.15 -6.02 16.80
C TRP A 37 -17.20 -6.75 17.65
N PRO A 38 -18.47 -6.79 17.21
CA PRO A 38 -19.51 -7.57 17.88
C PRO A 38 -19.17 -9.07 17.96
N SER A 39 -18.39 -9.58 17.00
CA SER A 39 -17.87 -10.96 17.00
C SER A 39 -16.85 -11.26 18.12
N GLY A 40 -16.43 -10.24 18.88
CA GLY A 40 -15.36 -10.38 19.87
C GLY A 40 -13.95 -10.18 19.31
N LEU A 41 -13.81 -9.97 18.00
CA LEU A 41 -12.51 -9.67 17.38
C LEU A 41 -12.00 -8.30 17.83
N ARG A 42 -10.73 -8.26 18.24
CA ARG A 42 -10.07 -7.07 18.79
C ARG A 42 -8.85 -6.73 17.94
N GLN A 43 -8.81 -5.50 17.43
CA GLN A 43 -7.82 -5.04 16.46
C GLN A 43 -7.13 -3.77 16.92
N PHE A 44 -5.80 -3.75 16.87
CA PHE A 44 -5.05 -2.52 17.06
C PHE A 44 -4.98 -1.75 15.74
N GLU A 45 -5.37 -0.49 15.78
CA GLU A 45 -5.27 0.44 14.66
C GLU A 45 -4.57 1.74 15.08
N VAL A 46 -3.81 2.33 14.16
CA VAL A 46 -3.21 3.66 14.32
C VAL A 46 -3.82 4.60 13.32
N ARG A 47 -4.30 5.74 13.82
CA ARG A 47 -4.77 6.86 13.01
C ARG A 47 -3.68 7.89 12.86
N PHE A 48 -3.38 8.22 11.61
CA PHE A 48 -2.41 9.25 11.29
C PHE A 48 -2.89 10.11 10.11
N ALA A 49 -2.28 11.28 9.97
CA ALA A 49 -2.41 12.13 8.81
C ALA A 49 -1.02 12.37 8.25
N VAL A 50 -0.89 12.33 6.94
CA VAL A 50 0.32 12.77 6.23
C VAL A 50 0.25 14.30 6.11
N LYS A 51 1.38 14.99 6.02
CA LYS A 51 1.43 16.43 5.73
C LYS A 51 0.62 16.69 4.45
N ASP A 52 -0.41 17.53 4.57
CA ASP A 52 -1.39 17.85 3.50
C ASP A 52 -2.23 16.67 2.95
N GLY A 53 -2.27 15.54 3.68
CA GLY A 53 -2.99 14.34 3.28
C GLY A 53 -4.27 14.06 4.10
N PRO A 54 -5.16 13.19 3.59
CA PRO A 54 -6.33 12.75 4.35
C PRO A 54 -5.92 11.94 5.58
N ARG A 55 -6.76 11.96 6.62
CA ARG A 55 -6.62 11.07 7.77
C ARG A 55 -6.79 9.62 7.32
N ARG A 56 -5.81 8.78 7.62
CA ARG A 56 -5.79 7.35 7.29
C ARG A 56 -5.67 6.52 8.57
N ARG A 57 -6.04 5.24 8.44
CA ARG A 57 -5.87 4.23 9.47
C ARG A 57 -5.00 3.09 8.94
N VAL A 58 -4.13 2.56 9.79
CA VAL A 58 -3.36 1.35 9.53
C VAL A 58 -3.63 0.35 10.65
N ILE A 59 -3.91 -0.89 10.26
CA ILE A 59 -4.10 -2.01 11.18
C ILE A 59 -2.70 -2.56 11.53
N LEU A 60 -2.44 -2.71 12.83
CA LEU A 60 -1.19 -3.24 13.37
C LEU A 60 -1.25 -4.76 13.62
N GLY A 61 -2.45 -5.27 13.88
CA GLY A 61 -2.73 -6.68 14.10
C GLY A 61 -3.86 -6.93 15.11
N ASP A 62 -4.16 -8.21 15.30
CA ASP A 62 -5.25 -8.68 16.15
C ASP A 62 -4.74 -9.03 17.55
N TYR A 63 -5.54 -8.78 18.58
CA TYR A 63 -5.28 -9.24 19.95
C TYR A 63 -5.90 -10.64 20.13
N PRO A 64 -5.22 -11.62 20.77
CA PRO A 64 -3.98 -11.50 21.53
C PRO A 64 -2.68 -11.75 20.76
N ALA A 65 -2.74 -12.02 19.45
CA ALA A 65 -1.55 -12.31 18.64
C ALA A 65 -0.52 -11.16 18.64
N VAL A 66 -0.99 -9.91 18.75
CA VAL A 66 -0.17 -8.74 19.03
C VAL A 66 -0.49 -8.26 20.44
N SER A 67 0.52 -8.15 21.30
CA SER A 67 0.34 -7.63 22.66
C SER A 67 0.17 -6.11 22.65
N LEU A 68 -0.33 -5.55 23.76
CA LEU A 68 -0.41 -4.10 23.94
C LEU A 68 0.97 -3.42 23.83
N ALA A 69 2.02 -4.06 24.33
CA ALA A 69 3.38 -3.54 24.28
C ALA A 69 3.88 -3.48 22.82
N ASP A 70 3.69 -4.56 22.07
CA ASP A 70 4.07 -4.64 20.66
C ASP A 70 3.28 -3.64 19.81
N ALA A 71 1.99 -3.47 20.10
CA ALA A 71 1.16 -2.47 19.44
C ALA A 71 1.69 -1.04 19.66
N ARG A 72 2.17 -0.71 20.87
CA ARG A 72 2.79 0.59 21.17
C ARG A 72 4.12 0.78 20.42
N GLN A 73 4.95 -0.26 20.38
CA GLN A 73 6.21 -0.23 19.63
C GLN A 73 5.97 -0.03 18.13
N LYS A 74 5.11 -0.85 17.52
CA LYS A 74 4.71 -0.74 16.11
C LYS A 74 4.10 0.63 15.78
N ALA A 75 3.26 1.18 16.66
CA ALA A 75 2.70 2.52 16.49
C ALA A 75 3.76 3.62 16.49
N THR A 76 4.76 3.49 17.37
CA THR A 76 5.88 4.43 17.47
C THR A 76 6.77 4.35 16.24
N GLN A 77 7.08 3.14 15.80
CA GLN A 77 7.87 2.89 14.60
C GLN A 77 7.19 3.48 13.34
N LEU A 78 5.90 3.19 13.13
CA LEU A 78 5.13 3.78 12.02
C LEU A 78 5.16 5.31 12.05
N ARG A 79 5.15 5.91 13.23
CA ARG A 79 5.22 7.35 13.37
C ARG A 79 6.59 7.89 12.99
N LEU A 80 7.67 7.18 13.35
CA LEU A 80 9.02 7.53 12.92
C LEU A 80 9.18 7.42 11.40
N GLU A 81 8.61 6.39 10.79
CA GLU A 81 8.58 6.23 9.32
C GLU A 81 7.83 7.40 8.64
N LEU A 82 6.66 7.76 9.16
CA LEU A 82 5.90 8.92 8.68
C LEU A 82 6.67 10.24 8.81
N LEU A 83 7.43 10.42 9.90
CA LEU A 83 8.29 11.60 10.08
C LEU A 83 9.47 11.63 9.09
N LYS A 84 9.98 10.46 8.71
CA LYS A 84 10.98 10.30 7.65
C LYS A 84 10.41 10.48 6.23
N GLY A 85 9.10 10.73 6.11
CA GLY A 85 8.41 10.91 4.83
C GLY A 85 8.03 9.60 4.13
N VAL A 86 8.18 8.46 4.81
CA VAL A 86 7.77 7.16 4.29
C VAL A 86 6.28 6.96 4.59
N ASP A 87 5.46 6.78 3.54
CA ASP A 87 4.04 6.47 3.67
C ASP A 87 3.86 4.94 3.71
N PRO A 88 3.63 4.32 4.89
CA PRO A 88 3.56 2.86 5.03
C PRO A 88 2.38 2.23 4.26
N VAL A 89 1.36 3.02 3.91
CA VAL A 89 0.26 2.57 3.04
C VAL A 89 0.76 2.43 1.60
N ALA A 90 1.68 3.31 1.17
CA ALA A 90 2.31 3.23 -0.14
C ALA A 90 3.25 2.03 -0.22
N GLU A 91 4.05 1.79 0.81
CA GLU A 91 5.00 0.66 0.84
C GLU A 91 4.29 -0.69 0.90
N ARG A 92 3.24 -0.85 1.73
CA ARG A 92 2.46 -2.11 1.74
C ARG A 92 1.76 -2.38 0.41
N ALA A 93 1.47 -1.33 -0.36
CA ALA A 93 0.89 -1.46 -1.68
C ALA A 93 1.98 -1.80 -2.72
N ALA A 94 3.17 -1.19 -2.62
CA ALA A 94 4.31 -1.49 -3.47
C ALA A 94 4.86 -2.92 -3.23
N ALA A 95 4.89 -3.38 -1.98
CA ALA A 95 5.33 -4.73 -1.61
C ALA A 95 4.36 -5.85 -2.04
N GLN A 96 3.11 -5.52 -2.37
CA GLN A 96 2.17 -6.47 -2.97
C GLN A 96 2.40 -6.68 -4.46
N ILE A 97 3.22 -5.84 -5.10
CA ILE A 97 3.66 -6.07 -6.46
C ILE A 97 5.00 -6.79 -6.35
N PRO A 98 5.07 -8.12 -6.55
CA PRO A 98 6.36 -8.78 -6.70
C PRO A 98 7.04 -8.10 -7.89
N ALA A 99 8.20 -7.47 -7.67
CA ALA A 99 9.03 -7.02 -8.77
C ALA A 99 9.67 -8.27 -9.38
N PRO A 100 9.19 -8.77 -10.53
CA PRO A 100 9.88 -9.86 -11.21
C PRO A 100 11.22 -9.31 -11.73
N PRO A 101 12.25 -10.15 -11.92
CA PRO A 101 13.39 -9.75 -12.75
C PRO A 101 12.86 -9.24 -14.09
N GLN A 102 13.25 -8.02 -14.47
CA GLN A 102 12.71 -7.33 -15.64
C GLN A 102 13.65 -7.58 -16.83
N ASP A 103 13.45 -8.70 -17.52
CA ASP A 103 14.29 -9.09 -18.66
C ASP A 103 13.68 -8.63 -20.00
N SER A 104 12.40 -8.24 -20.01
CA SER A 104 11.71 -7.74 -21.21
C SER A 104 10.79 -6.54 -20.97
N LEU A 105 10.59 -5.74 -22.02
CA LEU A 105 9.64 -4.61 -22.00
C LEU A 105 8.18 -5.08 -21.83
N ASP A 106 7.87 -6.30 -22.25
CA ASP A 106 6.53 -6.89 -22.08
C ASP A 106 6.24 -7.15 -20.57
N GLU A 107 7.23 -7.62 -19.81
CA GLU A 107 7.12 -7.79 -18.35
C GLU A 107 6.97 -6.44 -17.62
N VAL A 108 7.71 -5.41 -18.07
CA VAL A 108 7.58 -4.05 -17.55
C VAL A 108 6.18 -3.50 -17.81
N ALA A 109 5.60 -3.76 -18.98
CA ALA A 109 4.26 -3.32 -19.32
C ALA A 109 3.20 -4.02 -18.44
N GLU A 110 3.33 -5.33 -18.22
CA GLU A 110 2.42 -6.08 -17.34
C GLU A 110 2.50 -5.65 -15.89
N THR A 111 3.70 -5.42 -15.35
CA THR A 111 3.85 -4.88 -13.99
C THR A 111 3.24 -3.48 -13.85
N TYR A 112 3.35 -2.64 -14.88
CA TYR A 112 2.69 -1.34 -14.92
C TYR A 112 1.16 -1.46 -14.90
N TRP A 113 0.56 -2.35 -15.71
CA TRP A 113 -0.90 -2.49 -15.71
C TRP A 113 -1.43 -3.11 -14.42
N ALA A 114 -0.73 -4.07 -13.82
CA ALA A 114 -1.07 -4.59 -12.50
C ALA A 114 -1.06 -3.47 -11.44
N ALA A 115 -0.04 -2.61 -11.45
CA ALA A 115 -0.02 -1.41 -10.62
C ALA A 115 -1.17 -0.45 -10.97
N ALA A 116 -1.55 -0.37 -12.25
CA ALA A 116 -2.61 0.52 -12.70
C ALA A 116 -4.01 0.08 -12.26
N GLU A 117 -4.28 -1.23 -12.24
CA GLU A 117 -5.51 -1.84 -11.70
C GLU A 117 -5.65 -1.57 -10.20
N LEU A 118 -4.54 -1.65 -9.46
CA LEU A 118 -4.51 -1.34 -8.02
C LEU A 118 -4.53 0.16 -7.71
N GLY A 119 -4.44 1.01 -8.74
CA GLY A 119 -4.35 2.46 -8.56
C GLY A 119 -3.04 2.91 -7.96
N LEU A 120 -1.98 2.14 -8.12
CA LEU A 120 -0.64 2.44 -7.65
C LEU A 120 0.22 3.07 -8.76
N HIS A 121 -0.40 3.38 -9.90
CA HIS A 121 0.21 4.11 -10.98
C HIS A 121 0.05 5.64 -10.81
N GLY A 122 1.13 6.40 -10.99
CA GLY A 122 1.13 7.88 -11.01
C GLY A 122 0.79 8.58 -9.68
N GLY A 123 0.82 9.92 -9.68
CA GLY A 123 0.76 10.73 -8.45
C GLY A 123 -0.60 10.78 -7.74
N ARG A 124 -1.72 10.53 -8.46
CA ARG A 124 -3.08 10.59 -7.88
C ARG A 124 -3.57 9.26 -7.29
N ARG A 125 -2.80 8.18 -7.47
CA ARG A 125 -3.05 6.84 -6.94
C ARG A 125 -4.52 6.38 -6.99
N ARG A 126 -5.14 6.44 -8.16
CA ARG A 126 -6.51 5.96 -8.41
C ARG A 126 -6.48 4.81 -9.41
N PRO A 127 -7.26 3.73 -9.22
CA PRO A 127 -7.38 2.67 -10.22
C PRO A 127 -7.77 3.24 -11.58
N LYS A 128 -7.09 2.79 -12.65
CA LYS A 128 -7.53 3.09 -14.01
C LYS A 128 -8.83 2.31 -14.30
N ARG A 129 -9.66 2.86 -15.19
CA ARG A 129 -10.88 2.15 -15.63
C ARG A 129 -10.46 0.87 -16.37
N PRO A 130 -11.13 -0.28 -16.14
CA PRO A 130 -10.79 -1.54 -16.82
C PRO A 130 -10.72 -1.42 -18.34
N ARG A 131 -11.65 -0.65 -18.95
CA ARG A 131 -11.66 -0.37 -20.38
C ARG A 131 -10.41 0.37 -20.88
N THR A 132 -9.87 1.29 -20.07
CA THR A 132 -8.65 2.02 -20.41
C THR A 132 -7.44 1.09 -20.39
N ILE A 133 -7.36 0.21 -19.38
CA ILE A 133 -6.28 -0.79 -19.26
C ILE A 133 -6.35 -1.79 -20.42
N ALA A 134 -7.55 -2.26 -20.78
CA ALA A 134 -7.75 -3.14 -21.94
C ALA A 134 -7.33 -2.47 -23.26
N ASN A 135 -7.62 -1.18 -23.42
CA ASN A 135 -7.19 -0.42 -24.60
C ASN A 135 -5.67 -0.24 -24.64
N GLU A 136 -5.03 0.06 -23.50
CA GLU A 136 -3.57 0.18 -23.39
C GLU A 136 -2.88 -1.15 -23.73
N ARG A 137 -3.39 -2.27 -23.21
CA ARG A 137 -2.92 -3.63 -23.57
C ARG A 137 -3.07 -3.91 -25.07
N HIS A 138 -4.21 -3.54 -25.66
CA HIS A 138 -4.44 -3.71 -27.10
C HIS A 138 -3.44 -2.91 -27.94
N LEU A 139 -3.25 -1.62 -27.60
CA LEU A 139 -2.32 -0.74 -28.32
C LEU A 139 -0.87 -1.20 -28.15
N TRP A 140 -0.48 -1.64 -26.96
CA TRP A 140 0.84 -2.20 -26.71
C TRP A 140 1.09 -3.42 -27.59
N LYS A 141 0.17 -4.39 -27.59
CA LYS A 141 0.28 -5.60 -28.41
C LYS A 141 0.40 -5.25 -29.89
N ARG A 142 -0.38 -4.28 -30.36
CA ARG A 142 -0.43 -3.91 -31.78
C ARG A 142 0.76 -3.09 -32.27
N HIS A 143 1.34 -2.22 -31.42
CA HIS A 143 2.29 -1.20 -31.88
C HIS A 143 3.66 -1.25 -31.19
N ILE A 144 3.76 -1.86 -30.01
CA ILE A 144 4.97 -1.77 -29.17
C ILE A 144 5.62 -3.15 -29.04
N SER A 145 4.86 -4.18 -28.67
CA SER A 145 5.42 -5.54 -28.48
C SER A 145 6.11 -6.05 -29.75
N ALA A 146 5.49 -5.92 -30.93
CA ALA A 146 6.10 -6.37 -32.19
C ALA A 146 7.39 -5.62 -32.58
N THR A 147 7.59 -4.41 -32.04
CA THR A 147 8.73 -3.54 -32.35
C THR A 147 9.90 -3.80 -31.39
N TYR A 148 9.61 -4.20 -30.15
CA TYR A 148 10.60 -4.27 -29.07
C TYR A 148 10.70 -5.64 -28.38
N SER A 149 9.87 -6.62 -28.77
CA SER A 149 9.98 -8.02 -28.33
C SER A 149 11.06 -8.72 -29.17
N THR A 150 12.30 -8.30 -28.97
CA THR A 150 13.49 -9.03 -29.46
C THR A 150 13.93 -9.99 -28.36
N PRO A 151 14.23 -11.28 -28.65
CA PRO A 151 14.77 -12.18 -27.63
C PRO A 151 16.14 -11.65 -27.13
N PRO A 152 16.60 -12.05 -25.94
CA PRO A 152 17.77 -11.47 -25.30
C PRO A 152 19.05 -11.90 -26.03
N SER A 153 19.39 -11.20 -27.11
CA SER A 153 20.74 -11.20 -27.65
C SER A 153 21.40 -9.90 -27.21
N ASN A 154 22.31 -10.06 -26.25
CA ASN A 154 23.31 -9.08 -25.85
C ASN A 154 23.72 -8.13 -26.99
N THR A 155 24.09 -6.90 -26.60
CA THR A 155 24.73 -5.83 -27.38
C THR A 155 23.79 -4.77 -27.99
N VAL A 156 23.32 -3.83 -27.18
CA VAL A 156 22.89 -2.52 -27.70
C VAL A 156 24.15 -1.69 -27.97
N SER A 157 24.61 -1.66 -29.21
CA SER A 157 25.66 -0.72 -29.67
C SER A 157 25.02 0.63 -30.00
N SER A 158 25.58 1.71 -29.44
CA SER A 158 25.04 3.08 -29.46
C SER A 158 25.17 3.79 -30.82
N ARG A 159 24.61 3.24 -31.91
CA ARG A 159 24.78 3.84 -33.24
C ARG A 159 23.52 4.13 -34.05
N ASP A 160 22.32 3.93 -33.50
CA ASP A 160 21.08 4.19 -34.23
C ASP A 160 20.35 5.47 -33.77
N ARG A 161 21.10 6.56 -33.67
CA ARG A 161 20.54 7.92 -33.63
C ARG A 161 21.04 8.68 -34.85
N TYR A 162 20.11 9.08 -35.71
CA TYR A 162 20.24 9.87 -36.95
C TYR A 162 20.32 9.11 -38.27
N GLY A 163 19.19 9.08 -38.99
CA GLY A 163 19.19 8.82 -40.44
C GLY A 163 17.80 8.90 -41.07
N ALA A 164 17.64 9.82 -42.03
CA ALA A 164 16.65 9.82 -43.12
C ALA A 164 15.22 10.38 -42.88
N ARG A 165 15.09 11.71 -43.01
CA ARG A 165 14.08 12.31 -43.92
C ARG A 165 14.70 13.41 -44.79
N ARG A 166 15.04 13.05 -46.02
CA ARG A 166 15.04 13.82 -47.28
C ARG A 166 14.82 12.73 -48.35
N ARG A 167 13.93 12.82 -49.34
CA ARG A 167 13.28 13.94 -50.03
C ARG A 167 11.79 13.64 -50.20
#